data_AF-A0A7U9XD44-F1
#
_entry.id   AF-A0A7U9XD44-F1
#
_cell.length_a   1.000
_cell.length_b   1.000
_cell.length_c   1.000
_cell.angle_alpha   90.00
_cell.angle_beta   90.00
_cell.angle_gamma   90.00
#
_symmetry.space_group_name_H-M   'P 1'
#
loop_
_entity.id
_entity.type
_entity.pdbx_description
1 polymer ?
#
loop_
_entity_poly.entity_id
_entity_poly.type
_entity_poly.pdbx_seq_one_letter_code
_entity_poly.pdbx_strand_id
1 'polypeptide(L)'
;MADVRAEYPSKHTVVESSAIQVDGHRIWKSYETLAVDGEDFSAIGEAFEQTGKVRHVSLGNGILSMMSQRELVDFAVEWIEKNRICSASFFDFPQQLRYTDDKDYAAYYL
;
A
#
# COMPACT_ATOMS: atom_id res chain seq x y z
N MET A 1 4.21 -8.68 -3.07
CA MET A 1 2.82 -8.24 -2.81
C MET A 1 2.19 -7.84 -4.14
N ALA A 2 0.86 -7.87 -4.24
CA ALA A 2 0.15 -7.65 -5.50
C ALA A 2 0.25 -6.20 -5.98
N ASP A 3 0.05 -5.20 -5.12
CA ASP A 3 0.08 -3.77 -5.48
C ASP A 3 1.39 -3.33 -6.16
N VAL A 4 2.53 -3.89 -5.70
CA VAL A 4 3.84 -3.61 -6.29
C VAL A 4 3.94 -4.19 -7.71
N ARG A 5 3.33 -5.35 -7.95
CA ARG A 5 3.43 -6.11 -9.21
C ARG A 5 2.40 -5.68 -10.25
N ALA A 6 1.21 -5.26 -9.83
CA ALA A 6 0.11 -4.91 -10.70
C ALA A 6 0.33 -3.55 -11.37
N GLU A 7 -0.07 -3.42 -12.63
CA GLU A 7 -0.03 -2.16 -13.38
C GLU A 7 -1.43 -1.55 -13.51
N TYR A 8 -1.64 -0.37 -12.91
CA TYR A 8 -2.92 0.33 -12.91
C TYR A 8 -2.71 1.86 -12.96
N PRO A 9 -3.65 2.64 -13.53
CA PRO A 9 -3.41 4.06 -13.87
C PRO A 9 -3.13 5.00 -12.70
N SER A 10 -3.70 4.72 -11.52
CA SER A 10 -3.51 5.55 -10.32
C SER A 10 -2.29 5.16 -9.48
N LYS A 11 -1.47 4.20 -9.94
CA LYS A 11 -0.26 3.75 -9.23
C LYS A 11 0.75 4.90 -9.14
N HIS A 12 1.09 5.31 -7.92
CA HIS A 12 2.04 6.38 -7.66
C HIS A 12 2.80 6.14 -6.35
N THR A 13 3.89 6.87 -6.15
CA THR A 13 4.68 6.82 -4.92
C THR A 13 4.39 8.02 -4.02
N VAL A 14 4.58 7.84 -2.72
CA VAL A 14 4.54 8.87 -1.69
C VAL A 14 5.85 8.89 -0.91
N VAL A 15 6.18 10.04 -0.32
CA VAL A 15 7.32 10.16 0.58
C VAL A 15 6.84 9.92 2.00
N GLU A 16 7.38 8.89 2.63
CA GLU A 16 7.16 8.58 4.03
C GLU A 16 8.42 8.86 4.83
N SER A 17 8.29 9.02 6.15
CA SER A 17 9.44 9.22 7.02
C SER A 17 9.33 8.40 8.30
N SER A 18 10.44 7.79 8.70
CA SER A 18 10.51 7.05 9.96
C SER A 18 11.86 7.24 10.66
N ALA A 19 11.85 7.07 11.97
CA ALA A 19 13.07 7.02 12.75
C ALA A 19 13.68 5.61 12.65
N ILE A 20 14.86 5.50 12.05
CA ILE A 20 15.58 4.24 11.86
C ILE A 20 16.91 4.26 12.62
N GLN A 21 17.49 3.09 12.85
CA GLN A 21 18.83 2.97 13.42
C GLN A 21 19.86 2.77 12.30
N VAL A 22 20.90 3.61 12.28
CA VAL A 22 22.05 3.48 11.38
C VAL A 22 23.31 3.63 12.21
N ASP A 23 24.18 2.62 12.15
CA ASP A 23 25.46 2.58 12.88
C ASP A 23 25.32 2.86 14.39
N GLY A 24 24.25 2.34 15.01
CA GLY A 24 23.97 2.51 16.43
C GLY A 24 23.24 3.82 16.80
N HIS A 25 23.10 4.76 15.86
CA HIS A 25 22.42 6.04 16.09
C HIS A 25 21.01 6.05 15.51
N ARG A 26 20.05 6.66 16.25
CA ARG A 26 18.70 6.90 15.75
C ARG A 26 18.69 8.12 14.83
N ILE A 27 18.29 7.94 13.58
CA ILE A 27 18.20 8.99 12.57
C ILE A 27 16.76 9.07 12.03
N TRP A 28 16.30 10.28 11.73
CA TRP A 28 15.07 10.47 10.95
C TRP A 28 15.41 10.34 9.47
N LYS A 29 14.73 9.46 8.73
CA LYS A 29 14.98 9.25 7.31
C LYS A 29 13.68 9.22 6.54
N SER A 30 13.65 9.98 5.45
CA SER A 30 12.59 9.96 4.45
C SER A 30 12.93 9.01 3.30
N TYR A 31 11.91 8.34 2.77
CA TYR A 31 12.03 7.41 1.65
C TYR A 31 10.76 7.41 0.81
N GLU A 32 10.92 7.15 -0.48
CA GLU A 32 9.80 6.95 -1.39
C GLU A 32 9.27 5.52 -1.25
N THR A 33 7.95 5.37 -1.21
CA THR A 33 7.26 4.08 -1.17
C THR A 33 6.01 4.12 -2.05
N LEU A 34 5.51 2.95 -2.44
CA LEU A 34 4.24 2.85 -3.15
C LEU A 34 3.10 3.39 -2.26
N ALA A 35 2.24 4.22 -2.83
CA ALA A 35 0.96 4.57 -2.21
C ALA A 35 0.05 3.34 -2.28
N VAL A 36 -0.20 2.73 -1.13
CA VAL A 36 -1.05 1.54 -1.00
C VAL A 36 -2.33 1.92 -0.28
N ASP A 37 -3.47 1.66 -0.91
CA ASP A 37 -4.78 1.65 -0.28
C ASP A 37 -5.27 0.20 -0.11
N GLY A 38 -6.19 -0.02 0.83
CA GLY A 38 -6.71 -1.34 1.16
C GLY A 38 -8.23 -1.45 1.05
N GLU A 39 -8.88 -0.49 0.37
CA GLU A 39 -10.34 -0.41 0.31
C GLU A 39 -10.96 -1.60 -0.44
N ASP A 40 -10.24 -2.16 -1.41
CA ASP A 40 -10.68 -3.28 -2.25
C ASP A 40 -10.19 -4.65 -1.77
N PHE A 41 -9.45 -4.73 -0.66
CA PHE A 41 -8.89 -6.00 -0.16
C PHE A 41 -9.97 -7.03 0.16
N SER A 42 -11.10 -6.60 0.73
CA SER A 42 -12.23 -7.49 1.00
C SER A 42 -12.82 -8.04 -0.31
N ALA A 43 -12.97 -7.20 -1.34
CA ALA A 43 -13.52 -7.61 -2.64
C ALA A 43 -12.58 -8.60 -3.36
N ILE A 44 -11.27 -8.37 -3.30
CA ILE A 44 -10.26 -9.32 -3.81
C ILE A 44 -10.36 -10.65 -3.08
N GLY A 45 -10.46 -10.62 -1.74
CA GLY A 45 -10.61 -11.82 -0.91
C GLY A 45 -11.85 -12.62 -1.25
N GLU A 46 -13.02 -11.96 -1.33
CA GLU A 46 -14.28 -12.58 -1.73
C GLU A 46 -14.23 -13.17 -3.15
N ALA A 47 -13.63 -12.47 -4.10
CA ALA A 47 -13.45 -12.97 -5.46
C ALA A 47 -12.50 -14.18 -5.50
N PHE A 48 -11.46 -14.20 -4.66
CA PHE A 48 -10.55 -15.34 -4.57
C PHE A 48 -11.21 -16.56 -3.91
N GLU A 49 -12.04 -16.35 -2.88
CA GLU A 49 -12.83 -17.42 -2.23
C GLU A 49 -13.73 -18.15 -3.26
N GLN A 50 -14.32 -17.40 -4.21
CA GLN A 50 -15.15 -17.98 -5.28
C GLN A 50 -14.39 -18.93 -6.21
N THR A 51 -13.05 -18.88 -6.24
CA THR A 51 -12.24 -19.83 -7.01
C THR A 51 -12.20 -21.24 -6.40
N GLY A 52 -12.65 -21.40 -5.15
CA GLY A 52 -12.61 -22.65 -4.41
C GLY A 52 -11.21 -23.05 -3.91
N LYS A 53 -10.22 -22.14 -4.01
CA LYS A 53 -8.83 -22.37 -3.60
C LYS A 53 -8.55 -22.08 -2.12
N VAL A 54 -9.55 -21.63 -1.37
CA VAL A 54 -9.45 -21.37 0.07
C VAL A 54 -10.06 -22.53 0.84
N ARG A 55 -9.32 -23.01 1.84
CA ARG A 55 -9.79 -24.03 2.78
C ARG A 55 -10.08 -23.40 4.14
N HIS A 56 -11.31 -23.59 4.60
CA HIS A 56 -11.73 -23.15 5.94
C HIS A 56 -11.54 -24.26 6.97
N VAL A 57 -10.90 -23.95 8.10
CA VAL A 57 -10.68 -24.90 9.21
C VAL A 57 -10.96 -24.23 10.53
N SER A 58 -11.72 -24.88 11.41
CA SER A 58 -11.94 -24.38 12.77
C SER A 58 -10.69 -24.58 13.64
N LEU A 59 -10.30 -23.54 14.39
CA LEU A 59 -9.28 -23.60 15.42
C LEU A 59 -9.82 -22.96 16.70
N GLY A 60 -10.20 -23.79 17.68
CA GLY A 60 -10.93 -23.34 18.85
C GLY A 60 -12.24 -22.67 18.46
N ASN A 61 -12.43 -21.41 18.88
CA ASN A 61 -13.60 -20.60 18.54
C ASN A 61 -13.42 -19.75 17.26
N GLY A 62 -12.29 -19.88 16.55
CA GLY A 62 -12.01 -19.16 15.32
C GLY A 62 -12.14 -20.03 14.06
N ILE A 63 -12.32 -19.38 12.91
CA ILE A 63 -12.25 -20.01 11.59
C ILE A 63 -10.98 -19.49 10.90
N LEU A 64 -10.14 -20.41 10.43
CA LEU A 64 -8.96 -20.13 9.64
C LEU A 64 -9.27 -20.27 8.16
N SER A 65 -8.98 -19.23 7.38
CA SER A 65 -8.87 -19.32 5.92
C SER A 65 -7.44 -19.69 5.56
N MET A 66 -7.24 -20.85 4.91
CA MET A 66 -5.94 -21.31 4.46
C MET A 66 -5.87 -21.32 2.94
N MET A 67 -4.82 -20.72 2.38
CA MET A 67 -4.61 -20.62 0.93
C MET A 67 -3.13 -20.51 0.57
N SER A 68 -2.80 -20.77 -0.70
CA SER A 68 -1.47 -20.51 -1.25
C SER A 68 -1.26 -19.01 -1.46
N GLN A 69 -0.27 -18.43 -0.78
CA GLN A 69 0.08 -17.01 -0.95
C GLN A 69 0.42 -16.68 -2.41
N ARG A 70 1.16 -17.57 -3.10
CA ARG A 70 1.54 -17.35 -4.51
C ARG A 70 0.30 -17.23 -5.38
N GLU A 71 -0.63 -18.15 -5.25
CA GLU A 71 -1.87 -18.15 -6.05
C GLU A 71 -2.76 -16.94 -5.74
N LEU A 72 -2.86 -16.56 -4.46
CA LEU A 72 -3.60 -15.37 -4.06
C LEU A 72 -2.98 -14.10 -4.63
N VAL A 73 -1.66 -13.97 -4.58
CA VAL A 73 -0.95 -12.79 -5.12
C VAL A 73 -1.09 -12.72 -6.64
N ASP A 74 -0.91 -13.83 -7.35
CA ASP A 74 -1.02 -13.86 -8.81
C ASP A 74 -2.46 -13.53 -9.24
N PHE A 75 -3.47 -14.07 -8.55
CA PHE A 75 -4.88 -13.70 -8.75
C PHE A 75 -5.13 -12.22 -8.47
N ALA A 76 -4.62 -11.69 -7.35
CA ALA A 76 -4.83 -10.31 -6.95
C ALA A 76 -4.20 -9.33 -7.93
N VAL A 77 -3.05 -9.65 -8.53
CA VAL A 77 -2.44 -8.84 -9.60
C VAL A 77 -3.42 -8.70 -10.77
N GLU A 78 -3.89 -9.81 -11.32
CA GLU A 78 -4.86 -9.76 -12.43
C GLU A 78 -6.16 -9.04 -12.05
N TRP A 79 -6.62 -9.23 -10.82
CA TRP A 79 -7.84 -8.59 -10.33
C TRP A 79 -7.65 -7.07 -10.26
N ILE A 80 -6.55 -6.59 -9.68
CA ILE A 80 -6.23 -5.17 -9.55
C ILE A 80 -6.16 -4.51 -10.94
N GLU A 81 -5.43 -5.11 -11.89
CA GLU A 81 -5.29 -4.57 -13.24
C GLU A 81 -6.63 -4.45 -13.99
N LYS A 82 -7.59 -5.34 -13.69
CA LYS A 82 -8.93 -5.34 -14.30
C LYS A 82 -9.89 -4.35 -13.63
N ASN A 83 -9.76 -4.11 -12.32
CA ASN A 83 -10.77 -3.41 -11.53
C ASN A 83 -10.35 -1.99 -11.09
N ARG A 84 -9.05 -1.73 -10.90
CA ARG A 84 -8.53 -0.38 -10.64
C ARG A 84 -8.38 0.41 -11.94
N ILE A 85 -9.48 0.50 -12.69
CA ILE A 85 -9.55 1.33 -13.88
C ILE A 85 -9.75 2.79 -13.47
N CYS A 86 -9.13 3.70 -14.22
CA CYS A 86 -9.35 5.12 -14.05
C CYS A 86 -10.81 5.45 -14.37
N SER A 87 -11.68 5.58 -13.37
CA SER A 87 -12.90 6.35 -13.53
C SER A 87 -12.47 7.82 -13.53
N ALA A 88 -12.51 8.45 -14.70
CA ALA A 88 -12.38 9.89 -14.81
C ALA A 88 -13.57 10.53 -14.07
N SER A 89 -13.44 10.77 -12.77
CA SER A 89 -14.44 11.48 -12.00
C SER A 89 -13.81 12.31 -10.88
N PHE A 90 -13.66 13.59 -11.22
CA PHE A 90 -14.06 14.71 -10.35
C PHE A 90 -13.16 15.06 -9.15
N PHE A 91 -11.82 14.99 -9.26
CA PHE A 91 -10.96 15.67 -8.29
C PHE A 91 -9.64 16.17 -8.90
N ASP A 92 -9.76 17.00 -9.93
CA ASP A 92 -8.63 17.81 -10.44
C ASP A 92 -8.58 19.13 -9.66
N PHE A 93 -8.29 19.06 -8.35
CA PHE A 93 -7.99 20.25 -7.55
C PHE A 93 -6.47 20.41 -7.43
N PRO A 94 -5.89 21.57 -7.81
CA PRO A 94 -4.46 21.77 -7.73
C PRO A 94 -4.04 21.87 -6.25
N GLN A 95 -3.28 20.88 -5.78
CA GLN A 95 -2.53 20.94 -4.52
C GLN A 95 -1.33 21.88 -4.72
N GLN A 96 -1.57 23.19 -4.73
CA GLN A 96 -0.50 24.17 -4.62
C GLN A 96 -0.31 24.54 -3.14
N LEU A 97 0.49 23.73 -2.46
CA LEU A 97 1.31 24.13 -1.31
C LEU A 97 2.48 23.15 -1.22
N ARG A 98 3.47 23.35 -2.10
CA ARG A 98 4.80 22.78 -1.91
C ARG A 98 5.39 23.46 -0.68
N TYR A 99 5.50 22.72 0.41
CA TYR A 99 6.37 23.07 1.53
C TYR A 99 7.81 22.98 1.02
N THR A 100 8.43 24.12 0.77
CA THR A 100 9.87 24.21 0.52
C THR A 100 10.59 24.08 1.85
N ASP A 101 11.30 22.96 1.99
CA ASP A 101 12.29 22.69 3.02
C ASP A 101 13.47 23.66 2.80
N ASP A 102 13.48 24.77 3.56
CA ASP A 102 14.61 25.69 3.60
C ASP A 102 15.33 25.51 4.94
N LYS A 103 16.58 25.10 4.81
CA LYS A 103 17.59 24.96 5.86
C LYS A 103 17.75 26.32 6.53
N ASP A 104 17.39 26.45 7.81
CA ASP A 104 18.00 27.41 8.76
C ASP A 104 17.33 27.36 10.15
N TYR A 105 17.64 26.31 10.93
CA TYR A 105 17.49 26.33 12.39
C TYR A 105 18.83 25.99 13.05
N ALA A 106 19.83 26.80 12.75
CA ALA A 106 21.13 26.78 13.42
C ALA A 106 21.59 28.21 13.76
N ALA A 107 20.74 28.99 14.43
CA ALA A 107 21.14 30.16 15.20
C ALA A 107 19.93 30.64 15.99
N TYR A 108 19.87 30.38 17.30
CA TYR A 108 19.24 31.21 18.35
C TYR A 108 19.21 30.41 19.65
N TYR A 109 20.39 30.22 20.24
CA TYR A 109 20.60 30.04 21.68
C TYR A 109 22.00 30.55 22.03
N LEU A 110 22.13 31.88 22.07
CA LEU A 110 23.01 32.64 22.96
C LEU A 110 22.32 33.99 23.22
#